data_AF-A0A645DKP9-F1
#
_entry.id   AF-A0A645DKP9-F1
#
_cell.length_a   1.000
_cell.length_b   1.000
_cell.length_c   1.000
_cell.angle_alpha   90.00
_cell.angle_beta   90.00
_cell.angle_gamma   90.00
#
_symmetry.space_group_name_H-M   'P 1'
#
loop_
_entity.id
_entity.type
_entity.pdbx_description
1 polymer ?
#
loop_
_entity_poly.entity_id
_entity_poly.type
_entity_poly.pdbx_seq_one_letter_code
_entity_poly.pdbx_strand_id
1 'polypeptide(L)' 'MAVEITVDQWKPWIRKYRVETFCYGPKSCKHYRPGPNRKVGGRNGMVYVEEDWVDEMLTQNRGEDE' A
#
# COMPACT_ATOMS: atom_id res chain seq x y z
N MET A 1 2.02 2.11 6.97
CA MET A 1 2.07 1.23 8.15
C MET A 1 3.52 0.86 8.45
N ALA A 2 3.93 0.81 9.72
CA ALA A 2 5.29 0.39 10.08
C ALA A 2 5.32 -1.13 10.25
N VAL A 3 6.02 -1.83 9.36
CA VAL A 3 6.21 -3.29 9.42
C VAL A 3 7.52 -3.57 10.13
N GLU A 4 7.48 -4.45 11.14
CA GLU A 4 8.68 -4.95 11.79
C GLU A 4 9.39 -5.94 10.86
N ILE A 5 10.68 -5.72 10.64
CA ILE A 5 11.52 -6.58 9.81
C ILE A 5 12.64 -7.14 10.67
N THR A 6 12.77 -8.46 10.64
CA THR A 6 13.96 -9.16 11.13
C THR A 6 15.03 -9.09 10.05
N VAL A 7 16.07 -8.28 10.26
CA VAL A 7 17.17 -8.12 9.29
C VAL A 7 18.11 -9.33 9.30
N ASP A 8 18.28 -9.94 10.47
CA ASP A 8 19.14 -11.09 10.68
C ASP A 8 18.38 -12.13 11.52
N GLN A 9 18.10 -13.29 10.92
CA GLN A 9 17.40 -14.38 11.58
C GLN A 9 18.13 -14.91 12.83
N TRP A 10 19.45 -14.73 12.90
CA TRP A 10 20.28 -15.19 14.02
C TRP A 10 20.33 -14.19 15.17
N LYS A 11 19.82 -12.96 14.97
CA LYS A 11 19.69 -11.90 15.98
C LYS A 11 18.29 -11.27 15.95
N PRO A 12 17.24 -12.05 16.22
CA PRO A 12 15.85 -11.60 16.07
C PRO A 12 15.45 -10.46 17.02
N TRP A 13 16.22 -10.23 18.09
CA TRP A 13 16.01 -9.10 19.01
C TRP A 13 16.38 -7.74 18.41
N ILE A 14 17.12 -7.69 17.30
CA ILE A 14 17.45 -6.45 16.59
C ILE A 14 16.30 -6.14 15.63
N ARG A 15 15.31 -5.39 16.14
CA ARG A 15 14.12 -4.99 15.37
C ARG A 15 14.40 -3.74 14.56
N LYS A 16 14.07 -3.76 13.27
CA LYS A 16 13.98 -2.54 12.44
C LYS A 16 12.56 -2.40 11.93
N TYR A 17 12.13 -1.16 11.77
CA TYR A 17 10.81 -0.84 11.23
C TYR A 17 10.97 -0.21 9.86
N ARG A 18 10.24 -0.72 8.88
CA ARG A 18 10.08 -0.09 7.56
C ARG A 18 8.70 0.54 7.49
N VAL A 19 8.64 1.80 7.08
CA VAL A 19 7.37 2.46 6.80
C VAL A 19 6.99 2.13 5.37
N GLU A 20 5.91 1.38 5.20
CA GLU A 20 5.34 1.10 3.89
C GLU A 20 4.04 1.88 3.68
N THR A 21 3.80 2.25 2.43
CA THR A 21 2.54 2.85 1.99
C THR A 21 1.42 1.81 1.88
N PHE A 22 1.78 0.54 1.75
CA PHE A 22 0.85 -0.56 1.57
C PHE A 22 0.52 -1.26 2.90
N CYS A 23 -0.75 -1.59 3.13
CA CYS A 23 -1.16 -2.51 4.20
C CYS A 23 -1.35 -3.90 3.58
N TYR A 24 -0.58 -4.88 4.04
CA TYR A 24 -0.77 -6.30 3.68
C TYR A 24 -1.95 -6.94 4.40
N GLY A 25 -2.58 -6.22 5.33
CA GLY A 25 -3.76 -6.65 6.05
C GLY A 25 -5.06 -6.37 5.29
N PRO A 26 -6.20 -6.53 5.97
CA PRO A 26 -7.52 -6.44 5.37
C PRO A 26 -7.83 -5.01 4.87
N LYS A 27 -8.85 -4.87 4.01
CA LYS A 27 -9.26 -3.55 3.50
C LYS A 27 -9.68 -2.59 4.63
N SER A 28 -10.22 -3.10 5.74
CA SER A 28 -10.58 -2.31 6.93
C SER A 28 -9.40 -1.84 7.79
N CYS A 29 -8.16 -2.21 7.42
CA CYS A 29 -6.93 -1.88 8.14
C CYS A 29 -6.87 -0.37 8.47
N LYS A 30 -7.02 0.00 9.74
CA LYS A 30 -6.95 1.42 10.22
C LYS A 30 -5.64 2.12 9.89
N HIS A 31 -4.59 1.33 9.63
CA HIS A 31 -3.27 1.81 9.27
C HIS A 31 -3.03 1.87 7.75
N TYR A 32 -3.98 1.37 6.94
CA TYR A 32 -3.98 1.57 5.50
C TYR A 32 -4.23 3.04 5.21
N ARG A 33 -3.33 3.64 4.43
CA ARG A 33 -3.45 5.01 3.94
C ARG A 33 -3.09 4.94 2.47
N PRO A 34 -4.09 4.80 1.56
CA PRO A 34 -3.81 4.83 0.13
C PRO A 34 -3.14 6.17 -0.19
N GLY A 35 -2.15 6.11 -1.09
CA GLY A 35 -1.53 7.32 -1.61
C GLY A 35 -2.53 8.15 -2.45
N PRO A 36 -2.13 9.34 -2.91
CA PRO A 36 -2.96 10.11 -3.83
C PRO A 36 -3.19 9.34 -5.14
N ASN A 37 -4.35 9.55 -5.78
CA ASN A 37 -4.67 8.92 -7.06
C ASN A 37 -3.58 9.20 -8.10
N ARG A 38 -3.25 8.16 -8.86
CA ARG A 38 -2.20 8.23 -9.87
C ARG A 38 -2.61 9.22 -10.97
N LYS A 39 -1.69 10.12 -11.30
CA LYS A 39 -1.84 11.06 -12.40
C LYS A 39 -1.02 10.56 -13.59
N VAL A 40 -1.67 10.34 -14.72
CA VAL A 40 -1.05 9.91 -15.97
C VAL A 40 -1.00 11.10 -16.91
N GLY A 41 0.22 11.47 -17.31
CA GLY A 41 0.45 12.51 -18.31
C GLY A 41 0.02 12.02 -19.70
N GLY A 42 -0.92 12.74 -20.30
CA GLY A 42 -1.34 12.58 -21.69
C GLY A 42 -0.62 13.56 -22.63
N ARG A 43 -1.02 13.55 -23.91
CA ARG A 43 -0.49 14.48 -24.92
C ARG A 43 -0.99 15.91 -24.65
N ASN A 44 -0.22 16.91 -25.08
CA ASN A 44 -0.55 18.35 -24.93
C ASN A 44 -0.82 18.81 -23.48
N GLY A 45 -0.18 18.19 -22.48
CA GLY A 45 -0.34 18.59 -21.08
C GLY A 45 -1.67 18.16 -20.45
N MET A 46 -2.45 17.30 -21.12
CA MET A 46 -3.60 16.65 -20.52
C MET A 46 -3.15 15.77 -19.36
N VAL A 47 -3.81 15.85 -18.21
CA VAL A 47 -3.54 14.99 -17.05
C VAL A 47 -4.79 14.16 -16.81
N TYR A 48 -4.70 12.86 -17.05
CA TYR A 48 -5.75 11.92 -16.65
C TYR A 48 -5.47 11.48 -15.21
N VAL A 49 -6.46 11.63 -14.34
CA VAL A 49 -6.41 11.06 -12.99
C VAL A 49 -6.99 9.66 -13.13
N GLU A 50 -6.20 8.63 -12.84
CA GLU A 50 -6.75 7.28 -12.80
C GLU A 50 -7.82 7.21 -11.71
N GLU A 51 -8.99 6.74 -12.13
CA GLU A 51 -10.12 6.49 -11.25
C GLU A 51 -9.82 5.28 -10.34
N ASP A 52 -10.48 5.25 -9.19
CA ASP A 52 -10.23 4.30 -8.08
C ASP A 52 -10.43 2.82 -8.47
N TRP A 53 -11.03 2.53 -9.63
CA TRP A 53 -11.32 1.18 -10.11
C TRP A 53 -10.08 0.29 -10.23
N VAL A 54 -8.89 0.88 -10.46
CA VAL A 54 -7.63 0.11 -10.53
C VAL A 54 -7.22 -0.38 -9.13
N ASP A 55 -7.33 0.47 -8.11
CA ASP A 55 -7.01 0.07 -6.73
C ASP A 55 -8.04 -0.97 -6.24
N GLU A 56 -9.31 -0.78 -6.59
CA GLU A 56 -10.38 -1.72 -6.26
C GLU A 56 -10.14 -3.10 -6.90
N MET A 57 -9.72 -3.15 -8.17
CA MET A 57 -9.38 -4.40 -8.86
C MET A 57 -8.14 -5.07 -8.23
N LEU A 58 -7.08 -4.31 -7.94
CA LEU A 58 -5.85 -4.84 -7.35
C LEU A 58 -6.02 -5.29 -5.88
N THR A 59 -7.05 -4.78 -5.20
CA THR A 59 -7.38 -5.15 -3.83
C THR A 59 -8.56 -6.14 -3.76
N GLN A 60 -9.19 -6.50 -4.89
CA GLN A 60 -10.40 -7.35 -4.95
C GLN A 60 -10.29 -8.64 -4.13
N ASN A 61 -9.12 -9.26 -4.12
CA ASN A 61 -8.90 -10.54 -3.45
C ASN A 61 -8.61 -10.41 -1.94
N ARG A 62 -8.62 -9.19 -1.37
CA ARG A 62 -8.49 -8.97 0.07
C ARG A 62 -9.86 -8.98 0.74
N GLY A 63 -9.94 -9.62 1.90
CA GLY A 63 -11.13 -9.55 2.75
C GLY A 63 -11.31 -8.15 3.33
N GLU A 64 -12.55 -7.81 3.68
CA GLU A 64 -12.81 -6.60 4.47
C GLU A 64 -12.15 -6.68 5.84
N ASP A 65 -12.08 -7.88 6.46
CA ASP A 65 -11.52 -8.12 7.79
C ASP A 65 -10.53 -9.31 7.86
N GLU A 66 -10.20 -9.93 6.72
CA GLU A 66 -9.23 -11.04 6.60
C GLU A 66 -8.02 -10.69 5.70
#